data_AF-A0A9E3R7K5-F1
#
_entry.id   AF-A0A9E3R7K5-F1
#
_cell.length_a   1.000
_cell.length_b   1.000
_cell.length_c   1.000
_cell.angle_alpha   90.00
_cell.angle_beta   90.00
_cell.angle_gamma   90.00
#
_symmetry.space_group_name_H-M   'P 1'
#
loop_
_entity.id
_entity.type
_entity.pdbx_description
1 polymer ?
#
loop_
_entity_poly.entity_id
_entity_poly.type
_entity_poly.pdbx_seq_one_letter_code
_entity_poly.pdbx_strand_id
1 'polypeptide(L)' 'MSDTTDAKSIPDPKEAREKAKQIAEARRAELRNKKRKCALCGLEESDKTPFFAHPDGIGPTCREPTLCEHYRQGPRFR' A
#
# COMPACT_ATOMS: atom_id res chain seq x y z
N MET A 1 -6.03 27.01 39.59
CA MET A 1 -6.70 26.47 38.39
C MET A 1 -6.63 27.56 37.35
N SER A 2 -5.73 27.43 36.38
CA SER A 2 -5.50 28.44 35.35
C SER A 2 -5.73 27.78 34.00
N ASP A 3 -6.97 27.88 33.54
CA ASP A 3 -7.39 27.52 32.18
C ASP A 3 -6.81 28.56 31.22
N THR A 4 -5.57 28.38 30.80
CA THR A 4 -5.07 28.99 29.57
C THR A 4 -5.67 28.20 28.42
N THR A 5 -6.84 28.64 27.98
CA THR A 5 -7.45 28.17 26.74
C THR A 5 -6.48 28.40 25.60
N ASP A 6 -5.84 27.31 25.18
CA ASP A 6 -5.02 27.19 23.99
C ASP A 6 -5.82 27.76 22.82
N ALA A 7 -5.51 28.99 22.43
CA ALA A 7 -6.08 29.66 21.27
C ALA A 7 -5.57 28.94 20.04
N LYS A 8 -6.21 27.80 19.77
CA LYS A 8 -5.94 26.89 18.66
C LYS A 8 -6.10 27.71 17.39
N SER A 9 -4.95 28.12 16.85
CA SER A 9 -4.84 29.07 15.75
C SER A 9 -5.64 28.50 14.58
N ILE A 10 -6.77 29.14 14.25
CA ILE A 10 -7.56 28.76 13.09
C ILE A 10 -6.64 28.99 11.89
N PRO A 11 -6.22 27.94 11.17
CA PRO A 11 -5.28 28.09 10.07
C PRO A 11 -5.90 29.02 9.03
N ASP A 12 -5.09 29.91 8.44
CA ASP A 12 -5.54 30.81 7.39
C ASP A 12 -6.31 30.00 6.32
N PRO A 13 -7.50 30.44 5.87
CA PRO A 13 -8.35 29.67 4.98
C PRO A 13 -7.65 29.27 3.67
N LYS A 14 -6.63 30.02 3.23
CA LYS A 14 -5.82 29.64 2.07
C LYS A 14 -4.88 28.47 2.39
N GLU A 15 -4.20 28.51 3.54
CA GLU A 15 -3.33 27.42 3.99
C GLU A 15 -4.13 26.13 4.26
N ALA A 16 -5.32 26.24 4.84
CA ALA A 16 -6.21 25.10 5.05
C ALA A 16 -6.59 24.43 3.72
N ARG A 17 -6.88 25.24 2.69
CA ARG A 17 -7.21 24.74 1.34
C ARG A 17 -6.00 24.10 0.66
N GLU A 18 -4.81 24.67 0.81
CA GLU A 18 -3.56 24.10 0.27
C GLU A 18 -3.21 22.76 0.94
N LYS A 19 -3.29 22.68 2.27
CA LYS A 19 -3.09 21.42 3.00
C LYS A 19 -4.09 20.35 2.58
N ALA A 20 -5.36 20.72 2.39
CA ALA A 20 -6.37 19.78 1.90
C ALA A 20 -6.05 19.25 0.49
N LYS A 21 -5.53 20.10 -0.41
CA LYS A 21 -5.07 19.66 -1.74
C LYS A 21 -3.90 18.68 -1.65
N GLN A 22 -2.90 18.97 -0.82
CA GLN A 22 -1.74 18.10 -0.61
C GLN A 22 -2.15 16.73 -0.07
N ILE A 23 -3.08 16.69 0.90
CA ILE A 23 -3.60 15.43 1.43
C ILE A 23 -4.35 14.63 0.36
N ALA A 24 -5.18 15.29 -0.46
CA ALA A 24 -5.89 14.62 -1.54
C ALA A 24 -4.92 14.08 -2.62
N GLU A 25 -3.87 14.81 -2.94
CA GLU A 25 -2.83 14.36 -3.87
C GLU A 25 -2.02 13.19 -3.33
N ALA A 26 -1.61 13.25 -2.06
CA ALA A 26 -0.95 12.16 -1.36
C ALA A 26 -1.80 10.88 -1.41
N ARG A 27 -3.10 10.98 -1.10
CA ARG A 27 -4.03 9.84 -1.21
C ARG A 27 -4.11 9.26 -2.63
N ARG A 28 -4.13 10.10 -3.67
CA ARG A 28 -4.09 9.62 -5.06
C ARG A 28 -2.75 8.96 -5.40
N ALA A 29 -1.64 9.44 -4.85
CA ALA A 29 -0.33 8.82 -5.03
C ALA A 29 -0.26 7.45 -4.34
N GLU A 30 -0.77 7.32 -3.11
CA GLU A 30 -0.84 6.05 -2.38
C GLU A 30 -1.69 5.02 -3.11
N LEU A 31 -2.87 5.41 -3.63
CA LEU A 31 -3.69 4.51 -4.45
C LEU A 31 -2.99 4.08 -5.73
N ARG A 32 -2.24 4.99 -6.38
CA ARG A 32 -1.47 4.67 -7.60
C ARG A 32 -0.25 3.80 -7.34
N ASN A 33 0.34 3.90 -6.16
CA ASN A 33 1.54 3.18 -5.76
C ASN A 33 1.23 2.04 -4.80
N LYS A 34 -0.03 1.60 -4.73
CA LYS A 34 -0.41 0.47 -3.90
C LYS A 34 0.42 -0.74 -4.33
N LYS A 35 1.18 -1.26 -3.38
CA LYS A 35 1.97 -2.46 -3.55
C LYS A 35 1.17 -3.66 -3.06
N ARG A 36 1.27 -4.76 -3.76
CA ARG A 36 0.73 -6.07 -3.38
C ARG A 36 1.88 -7.00 -3.12
N LYS A 37 1.71 -7.86 -2.12
CA LYS A 37 2.70 -8.84 -1.70
C LYS A 37 2.32 -10.21 -2.25
N CYS A 38 3.27 -10.88 -2.90
CA CYS A 38 3.08 -12.27 -3.31
C CYS A 38 2.86 -13.18 -2.11
N ALA A 39 1.93 -14.13 -2.24
CA ALA A 39 1.60 -15.08 -1.17
C ALA A 39 2.71 -16.11 -0.91
N LEU A 40 3.50 -16.47 -1.93
CA LEU A 40 4.60 -17.44 -1.80
C LEU A 40 5.94 -16.77 -1.50
N CYS A 41 6.36 -15.85 -2.38
CA CYS A 41 7.71 -15.28 -2.37
C CYS A 41 7.81 -14.03 -1.46
N GLY A 42 6.68 -13.43 -1.09
CA GLY A 42 6.64 -12.24 -0.25
C GLY A 42 7.15 -10.96 -0.92
N LEU A 43 7.47 -11.01 -2.22
CA LEU A 43 7.89 -9.85 -3.00
C LEU A 43 6.75 -8.85 -3.12
N GLU A 44 7.07 -7.58 -2.92
CA GLU A 44 6.13 -6.48 -3.11
C GLU A 44 6.22 -5.94 -4.53
N GLU A 45 5.14 -6.09 -5.29
CA GLU A 45 5.03 -5.56 -6.64
C GLU A 45 3.87 -4.56 -6.73
N SER A 46 3.89 -3.69 -7.73
CA SER A 46 2.81 -2.72 -7.90
C SER A 46 1.51 -3.43 -8.28
N ASP A 47 0.38 -2.95 -7.76
CA ASP A 47 -0.96 -3.43 -8.16
C ASP A 47 -1.22 -3.29 -9.68
N LYS A 48 -0.46 -2.44 -10.37
CA LYS A 48 -0.59 -2.25 -11.82
C LYS A 48 0.00 -3.37 -12.67
N THR A 49 0.91 -4.18 -12.13
CA THR A 49 1.46 -5.30 -12.91
C THR A 49 0.41 -6.39 -12.98
N PRO A 50 0.01 -6.88 -14.17
CA PRO A 50 -0.95 -7.96 -14.28
C PRO A 50 -0.40 -9.22 -13.60
N PHE A 51 -1.23 -9.82 -12.76
CA PHE A 51 -0.89 -11.02 -11.99
C PHE A 51 -1.51 -12.25 -12.63
N PHE A 52 -0.80 -13.36 -12.54
CA PHE A 52 -1.38 -14.68 -12.67
C PHE A 52 -1.73 -15.19 -11.26
N ALA A 53 -2.62 -16.18 -11.18
CA ALA A 53 -2.82 -16.93 -9.95
C ALA A 53 -1.76 -18.03 -9.88
N HIS A 54 -1.29 -18.38 -8.68
CA HIS A 54 -0.45 -19.58 -8.55
C HIS A 54 -1.30 -20.77 -9.02
N PRO A 55 -0.74 -21.77 -9.73
CA PRO A 55 -1.47 -22.97 -10.15
C PRO A 55 -2.03 -23.75 -8.96
N ASP A 56 -1.52 -23.51 -7.75
CA ASP A 56 -2.05 -24.03 -6.49
C ASP A 56 -3.30 -23.26 -6.00
N GLY A 57 -3.72 -22.20 -6.70
CA GLY A 57 -4.85 -21.32 -6.34
C GLY A 57 -4.56 -20.32 -5.21
N ILE A 58 -3.35 -20.34 -4.65
CA ILE A 58 -3.00 -19.56 -3.44
C ILE A 58 -2.51 -18.17 -3.84
N GLY A 59 -3.42 -17.19 -3.87
CA GLY A 59 -3.11 -15.77 -3.88
C GLY A 59 -2.35 -15.23 -5.11
N PRO A 60 -1.97 -13.93 -5.08
CA PRO A 60 -1.27 -13.27 -6.17
C PRO A 60 0.18 -13.79 -6.31
N THR A 61 0.63 -14.08 -7.54
CA THR A 61 2.01 -14.53 -7.86
C THR A 61 2.98 -13.42 -8.19
N CYS A 62 4.28 -13.56 -7.90
CA CYS A 62 5.28 -12.65 -8.45
C CYS A 62 5.13 -12.58 -10.01
N ARG A 63 5.31 -11.40 -10.64
CA ARG A 63 5.12 -11.17 -12.10
C ARG A 63 5.89 -12.18 -12.94
N GLU A 64 7.07 -12.55 -12.45
CA GLU A 64 7.88 -13.60 -13.03
C GLU A 64 7.69 -14.91 -12.23
N PRO A 65 7.12 -15.97 -12.84
CA PRO A 65 6.77 -17.19 -12.12
C PRO A 65 7.97 -17.95 -11.55
N THR A 66 9.13 -17.87 -12.23
CA THR A 66 10.37 -18.55 -11.84
C THR A 66 10.90 -18.05 -10.49
N LEU A 67 10.63 -16.79 -10.12
CA LEU A 67 11.00 -16.22 -8.82
C LEU A 67 10.33 -16.97 -7.64
N CYS A 68 9.20 -17.63 -7.88
CA CYS A 68 8.46 -18.38 -6.87
C CYS A 68 8.75 -19.89 -6.88
N GLU A 69 9.47 -20.42 -7.89
CA GLU A 69 9.65 -21.88 -8.04
C GLU A 69 10.43 -22.49 -6.87
N HIS A 70 11.39 -21.76 -6.30
CA HIS A 70 12.13 -22.21 -5.12
C HIS A 70 11.26 -22.28 -3.85
N TYR A 71 10.22 -21.43 -3.76
CA TYR A 71 9.30 -21.41 -2.61
C TYR A 71 8.22 -22.50 -2.71
N ARG A 72 7.98 -23.08 -3.90
CA ARG A 72 7.08 -24.25 -4.07
C ARG A 72 7.59 -25.53 -3.43
N GLN A 73 8.91 -25.65 -3.23
CA GLN A 73 9.53 -26.87 -2.67
C GLN A 73 9.49 -26.88 -1.13
N GLY A 74 9.03 -25.80 -0.50
CA GLY A 74 8.82 -25.72 0.95
C GLY A 74 7.52 -26.41 1.40
N PRO A 75 7.43 -26.83 2.69
CA PRO A 75 6.30 -27.61 3.19
C PRO A 75 4.99 -26.85 2.97
N ARG A 76 4.05 -27.50 2.28
CA ARG A 76 2.68 -27.04 2.07
C ARG A 76 1.98 -26.93 3.42
N PHE A 77 2.06 -25.77 4.06
CA PHE A 77 1.26 -25.50 5.25
C PHE A 77 -0.18 -25.22 4.82
N ARG A 78 -1.03 -26.09 5.35
CA ARG A 78 -2.46 -26.32 5.14
C ARG A 78 -3.34 -25.13 5.49
#